data_AF-A0A1H7CUB9-F1
#
_entry.id   AF-A0A1H7CUB9-F1
#
_cell.length_a   1.000
_cell.length_b   1.000
_cell.length_c   1.000
_cell.angle_alpha   90.00
_cell.angle_beta   90.00
_cell.angle_gamma   90.00
#
_symmetry.space_group_name_H-M   'P 1'
#
loop_
_entity.id
_entity.type
_entity.pdbx_description
1 polymer ?
#
loop_
_entity_poly.entity_id
_entity_poly.type
_entity_poly.pdbx_seq_one_letter_code
_entity_poly.pdbx_strand_id
1 'polypeptide(L)'
;MGNIKQDTMPVIRDLREFDPRSGNLLERLVFNYRPLFVLFMLLVTALLGYMAVTRLELRPSFEKMIPQSQPYIQNYLENRQALRGLGNSVRVVVENTQGDIFDPEYLDVLKEINDELFLAEGVDRAWMKSLWSPAVRWTEVTEEGFQGGPVMPDNYSGAP
;
A
#
# COMPACT_ATOMS: atom_id res chain seq x y z
N MET A 1 -0.47 62.95 -20.51
CA MET A 1 0.83 62.60 -19.91
C MET A 1 0.75 62.85 -18.41
N GLY A 2 0.56 61.80 -17.59
CA GLY A 2 0.60 61.89 -16.14
C GLY A 2 2.03 61.70 -15.65
N ASN A 3 2.64 62.75 -15.07
CA ASN A 3 3.95 62.67 -14.44
C ASN A 3 3.87 61.81 -13.18
N ILE A 4 4.26 60.54 -13.27
CA ILE A 4 4.53 59.71 -12.10
C ILE A 4 5.89 60.20 -11.56
N LYS A 5 5.86 61.04 -10.52
CA LYS A 5 7.05 61.31 -9.71
C LYS A 5 7.44 59.99 -9.05
N GLN A 6 8.45 59.33 -9.59
CA GLN A 6 9.13 58.25 -8.89
C GLN A 6 9.84 58.88 -7.70
N ASP A 7 9.24 58.72 -6.51
CA ASP A 7 9.85 59.10 -5.25
C ASP A 7 11.13 58.27 -5.13
N THR A 8 12.27 58.94 -5.31
CA THR A 8 13.57 58.28 -5.44
C THR A 8 13.95 57.82 -4.05
N MET A 9 13.59 56.59 -3.69
CA MET A 9 14.00 55.99 -2.43
C MET A 9 15.53 56.03 -2.37
N PRO A 10 16.15 56.72 -1.40
CA PRO A 10 17.59 56.81 -1.31
C PRO A 10 18.16 55.39 -1.15
N VAL A 11 19.12 55.03 -2.00
CA VAL A 11 19.80 53.74 -1.91
C VAL A 11 20.69 53.77 -0.68
N ILE A 12 20.19 53.22 0.43
CA ILE A 12 20.91 53.10 1.69
C ILE A 12 22.05 52.09 1.49
N ARG A 13 23.31 52.54 1.59
CA ARG A 13 24.51 51.73 1.32
C ARG A 13 25.13 51.13 2.58
N ASP A 14 24.83 51.67 3.77
CA ASP A 14 25.29 51.16 5.07
C ASP A 14 24.08 50.75 5.93
N LEU A 15 24.15 49.57 6.55
CA LEU A 15 23.11 49.05 7.47
C LEU A 15 22.84 49.98 8.66
N ARG A 16 23.79 50.85 9.02
CA ARG A 16 23.66 51.82 10.11
C ARG A 16 22.78 53.03 9.77
N GLU A 17 22.57 53.29 8.48
CA GLU A 17 21.71 54.37 7.98
C GLU A 17 20.25 53.90 7.80
N PHE A 18 19.97 52.62 8.04
CA PHE A 18 18.63 52.05 7.97
C PHE A 18 17.83 52.39 9.23
N ASP A 19 16.66 53.02 9.07
CA ASP A 19 15.74 53.27 10.17
C ASP A 19 15.00 51.96 10.57
N PRO A 20 15.27 51.38 11.76
CA PRO A 20 14.61 50.15 12.23
C PRO A 20 13.12 50.36 12.53
N ARG A 21 12.62 51.60 12.51
CA ARG A 21 11.21 51.94 12.63
C ARG A 21 10.57 52.27 11.28
N SER A 22 11.24 52.05 10.16
CA SER A 22 10.58 52.11 8.85
C SER A 22 9.63 50.91 8.65
N GLY A 23 8.56 51.07 7.87
CA GLY A 23 7.65 49.97 7.49
C GLY A 23 6.54 49.61 8.49
N ASN A 24 5.75 48.60 8.11
CA ASN A 24 4.60 48.08 8.86
C ASN A 24 5.03 47.18 10.04
N LEU A 25 4.15 46.90 11.01
CA LEU A 25 4.49 46.15 12.23
C LEU A 25 5.13 44.78 11.94
N LEU A 26 4.66 44.08 10.89
CA LEU A 26 5.22 42.80 10.46
C LEU A 26 6.62 42.94 9.86
N GLU A 27 6.85 43.97 9.05
CA GLU A 27 8.16 44.25 8.45
C GLU A 27 9.18 44.58 9.54
N ARG A 28 8.81 45.41 10.52
CA ARG A 28 9.67 45.71 11.67
C ARG A 28 10.02 44.47 12.49
N LEU A 29 9.07 43.54 12.67
CA LEU A 29 9.31 42.28 13.37
C LEU A 29 10.31 41.39 12.60
N VAL A 30 10.15 41.26 11.28
CA VAL A 30 11.00 40.41 10.44
C VAL A 30 12.39 41.00 10.21
N PHE A 31 12.49 42.31 9.95
CA PHE A 31 13.75 42.97 9.60
C PHE A 31 14.61 43.39 10.80
N ASN A 32 14.03 43.63 11.98
CA ASN A 32 14.83 43.90 13.18
C ASN A 32 15.30 42.62 13.89
N TYR A 33 14.52 41.53 13.80
CA TYR A 33 14.83 40.24 14.42
C TYR A 33 15.21 39.16 13.39
N ARG A 34 15.88 39.55 12.29
CA ARG A 34 16.30 38.66 11.19
C ARG A 34 16.85 37.29 11.65
N PRO A 35 17.81 37.20 12.58
CA PRO A 35 18.32 35.89 13.01
C PRO A 35 17.26 35.04 13.72
N LEU A 36 16.38 35.66 14.50
CA LEU A 36 15.29 34.96 15.19
C LEU A 36 14.25 34.44 14.19
N PHE A 37 13.92 35.24 13.17
CA PHE A 37 12.99 34.85 12.11
C PHE A 37 13.54 33.69 11.26
N VAL A 38 14.83 33.74 10.91
CA VAL A 38 15.50 32.65 10.19
C VAL A 38 15.53 31.38 11.04
N LEU A 39 15.84 31.48 12.33
CA LEU A 39 15.81 30.33 13.24
C LEU A 39 14.40 29.74 13.34
N PHE A 40 13.37 30.58 13.44
CA PHE A 40 11.98 30.13 13.47
C PHE A 40 11.60 29.37 12.19
N MET A 41 11.93 29.92 11.01
CA MET A 41 11.69 29.24 9.73
C MET A 41 12.44 27.91 9.64
N LEU A 42 13.68 27.86 10.10
CA LEU A 42 14.48 26.63 10.15
C LEU A 42 13.80 25.58 11.03
N LEU A 43 13.33 25.95 12.22
CA LEU A 43 12.62 25.04 13.12
C LEU A 43 11.33 24.50 12.50
N VAL A 44 10.55 25.36 11.83
CA VAL A 44 9.32 24.94 11.12
C VAL A 44 9.66 23.97 9.99
N THR A 45 10.69 24.27 9.18
CA THR A 45 11.15 23.37 8.12
C THR A 45 11.63 22.03 8.68
N ALA A 46 12.39 22.03 9.76
CA ALA A 46 12.86 20.81 10.41
C ALA A 46 11.71 19.97 10.97
N LEU A 47 10.70 20.62 11.59
CA LEU A 47 9.51 19.95 12.09
C LEU A 47 8.71 19.30 10.95
N LEU A 48 8.44 20.05 9.88
CA LEU A 48 7.72 19.54 8.71
C LEU A 48 8.52 18.43 8.00
N GLY A 49 9.84 18.57 7.90
CA GLY A 49 10.73 17.54 7.37
C GLY A 49 10.70 16.27 8.21
N TYR A 50 10.73 16.39 9.54
CA TYR A 50 10.60 15.25 10.44
C TYR A 50 9.24 14.57 10.32
N MET A 51 8.14 15.34 10.24
CA MET A 51 6.80 14.79 10.01
C MET A 51 6.69 14.10 8.66
N ALA A 52 7.29 14.65 7.60
CA ALA A 52 7.33 14.03 6.30
C ALA A 52 8.10 12.70 6.35
N VAL A 53 9.30 12.67 6.94
CA VAL A 53 10.09 11.43 7.01
C VAL A 53 9.41 10.36 7.87
N THR A 54 8.77 10.74 8.98
CA THR A 54 8.20 9.76 9.92
C THR A 54 6.77 9.34 9.62
N ARG A 55 5.97 10.16 8.93
CA ARG A 55 4.54 9.90 8.71
C ARG A 55 4.15 9.75 7.25
N LEU A 56 5.07 9.92 6.30
CA LEU A 56 4.78 9.70 4.89
C LEU A 56 4.75 8.19 4.61
N GLU A 57 3.62 7.57 4.89
CA GLU A 57 3.32 6.22 4.46
C GLU A 57 2.80 6.25 3.03
N LEU A 58 3.58 5.70 2.08
CA LEU A 58 3.06 5.43 0.74
C LEU A 58 2.02 4.31 0.87
N ARG A 59 0.74 4.69 0.75
CA ARG A 59 -0.38 3.74 0.65
C ARG A 59 -0.86 3.68 -0.80
N PRO A 60 -0.17 2.92 -1.68
CA PRO A 60 -0.66 2.70 -3.03
C PRO A 60 -1.96 1.92 -2.95
N SER A 61 -3.07 2.60 -3.24
CA SER A 61 -4.39 1.99 -3.31
C SER A 61 -4.86 2.08 -4.75
N PHE A 62 -4.83 0.94 -5.46
CA PHE A 62 -5.33 0.84 -6.83
C PHE A 62 -6.76 1.38 -6.95
N GLU A 63 -7.57 1.22 -5.91
CA GLU A 63 -8.96 1.70 -5.84
C GLU A 63 -9.09 3.21 -5.87
N LYS A 64 -8.11 3.94 -5.29
CA LYS A 64 -8.08 5.41 -5.31
C LYS A 64 -7.55 5.97 -6.63
N MET A 65 -6.96 5.12 -7.47
CA MET A 65 -6.53 5.48 -8.83
C MET A 65 -7.65 5.29 -9.86
N ILE A 66 -8.73 4.59 -9.50
CA ILE A 66 -9.88 4.34 -10.37
C ILE A 66 -10.87 5.51 -10.29
N PRO A 67 -11.42 6.00 -11.43
CA PRO A 67 -12.39 7.09 -11.43
C PRO A 67 -13.72 6.69 -10.79
N GLN A 68 -13.96 7.14 -9.55
CA GLN A 68 -15.14 6.75 -8.76
C GLN A 68 -16.47 7.35 -9.24
N SER A 69 -16.46 8.22 -10.24
CA SER A 69 -17.65 8.84 -10.83
C SER A 69 -18.44 7.91 -11.75
N GLN A 70 -17.86 6.78 -12.16
CA GLN A 70 -18.50 5.84 -13.08
C GLN A 70 -19.50 4.92 -12.34
N PRO A 71 -20.74 4.75 -12.85
CA PRO A 71 -21.79 3.96 -12.19
C PRO A 71 -21.42 2.47 -12.05
N TYR A 72 -20.64 1.92 -12.99
CA TYR A 72 -20.16 0.53 -12.89
C TYR A 72 -19.22 0.32 -11.70
N ILE A 73 -18.38 1.31 -11.41
CA ILE A 73 -17.41 1.24 -10.32
C ILE A 73 -18.13 1.39 -8.97
N GLN A 74 -19.15 2.25 -8.91
CA GLN A 74 -20.01 2.37 -7.72
C GLN A 74 -20.75 1.05 -7.43
N ASN A 75 -21.38 0.46 -8.44
CA ASN A 75 -22.04 -0.85 -8.30
C ASN A 75 -21.07 -1.96 -7.86
N TYR A 76 -19.86 -1.98 -8.41
CA TYR A 76 -18.82 -2.93 -7.99
C TYR A 76 -18.42 -2.72 -6.53
N LEU A 77 -18.20 -1.48 -6.09
CA LEU A 77 -17.83 -1.15 -4.71
C LEU A 77 -18.94 -1.51 -3.71
N GLU A 78 -20.21 -1.24 -4.06
CA GLU A 78 -21.38 -1.60 -3.25
C GLU A 78 -21.54 -3.12 -3.09
N ASN A 79 -21.32 -3.88 -4.17
CA ASN A 79 -21.54 -5.32 -4.19
C ASN A 79 -20.27 -6.15 -3.94
N ARG A 80 -19.12 -5.52 -3.70
CA ARG A 80 -17.82 -6.18 -3.56
C ARG A 80 -17.82 -7.32 -2.54
N GLN A 81 -18.56 -7.18 -1.45
CA GLN A 81 -18.64 -8.23 -0.43
C GLN A 81 -19.34 -9.51 -0.92
N ALA A 82 -20.21 -9.41 -1.92
CA ALA A 82 -20.84 -10.57 -2.56
C ALA A 82 -19.92 -11.21 -3.61
N LEU A 83 -18.91 -10.47 -4.09
CA LEU A 83 -17.93 -10.90 -5.09
C LEU A 83 -16.63 -11.43 -4.44
N ARG A 84 -16.67 -11.89 -3.19
CA ARG A 84 -15.53 -12.50 -2.50
C ARG A 84 -14.98 -13.67 -3.35
N GLY A 85 -13.66 -13.72 -3.51
CA GLY A 85 -12.97 -14.68 -4.38
C GLY A 85 -12.66 -14.18 -5.81
N LEU A 86 -13.30 -13.11 -6.29
CA LEU A 86 -13.00 -12.47 -7.59
C LEU A 86 -12.01 -11.30 -7.48
N GLY A 87 -11.55 -11.00 -6.26
CA GLY A 87 -10.62 -9.92 -5.97
C GLY A 87 -9.15 -10.33 -6.17
N ASN A 88 -8.30 -9.83 -5.29
CA ASN A 88 -6.88 -10.15 -5.31
C ASN A 88 -6.67 -11.63 -5.01
N SER A 89 -5.98 -12.33 -5.92
CA SER A 89 -5.56 -13.71 -5.73
C SER A 89 -4.03 -13.76 -5.68
N VAL A 90 -3.50 -14.48 -4.70
CA VAL A 90 -2.08 -14.79 -4.60
C VAL A 90 -1.92 -16.24 -5.00
N ARG A 91 -1.02 -16.51 -5.95
CA ARG A 91 -0.68 -17.88 -6.35
C ARG A 91 0.72 -18.20 -5.88
N VAL A 92 0.83 -19.22 -5.04
CA VAL A 92 2.10 -19.77 -4.58
C VAL A 92 2.38 -21.00 -5.42
N VAL A 93 3.58 -21.07 -6.01
CA VAL A 93 4.04 -22.22 -6.80
C VAL A 93 5.29 -22.75 -6.12
N VAL A 94 5.29 -24.04 -5.82
CA VAL A 94 6.41 -24.74 -5.20
C VAL A 94 6.97 -25.68 -6.27
N GLU A 95 8.29 -25.73 -6.41
CA GLU A 95 8.97 -26.61 -7.36
C GLU A 95 9.96 -27.52 -6.62
N ASN A 96 10.09 -28.76 -7.08
CA ASN A 96 11.18 -29.65 -6.70
C ASN A 96 12.31 -29.52 -7.73
N THR A 97 13.48 -29.04 -7.31
CA THR A 97 14.63 -28.79 -8.22
C THR A 97 15.41 -30.05 -8.58
N GLN A 98 15.27 -31.14 -7.81
CA GLN A 98 16.10 -32.34 -7.95
C GLN A 98 15.30 -33.63 -8.19
N GLY A 99 13.98 -33.54 -8.36
CA GLY A 99 13.10 -34.70 -8.47
C GLY A 99 11.78 -34.38 -9.18
N ASP A 100 10.78 -35.23 -8.93
CA ASP A 100 9.43 -35.04 -9.45
C ASP A 100 8.47 -34.49 -8.38
N ILE A 101 7.22 -34.28 -8.77
CA ILE A 101 6.14 -33.76 -7.91
C ILE A 101 5.45 -34.85 -7.09
N PHE A 102 5.79 -36.11 -7.30
CA PHE A 102 5.22 -37.26 -6.60
C PHE A 102 6.12 -37.74 -5.45
N ASP A 103 7.31 -37.15 -5.33
CA ASP A 103 8.22 -37.37 -4.22
C ASP A 103 7.50 -37.13 -2.86
N PRO A 104 7.58 -38.08 -1.92
CA PRO A 104 6.91 -37.97 -0.62
C PRO A 104 7.36 -36.75 0.19
N GLU A 105 8.66 -36.43 0.18
CA GLU A 105 9.21 -35.30 0.93
C GLU A 105 8.70 -33.97 0.34
N TYR A 106 8.65 -33.87 -1.00
CA TYR A 106 8.05 -32.71 -1.66
C TYR A 106 6.56 -32.54 -1.30
N LEU A 107 5.78 -33.62 -1.32
CA LEU A 107 4.36 -33.57 -1.01
C LEU A 107 4.10 -33.22 0.46
N ASP A 108 4.94 -33.66 1.38
CA ASP A 108 4.91 -33.29 2.79
C ASP A 108 5.22 -31.80 3.00
N VAL A 109 6.26 -31.27 2.33
CA VAL A 109 6.56 -29.82 2.36
C VAL A 109 5.41 -29.01 1.77
N LEU A 110 4.80 -29.47 0.67
CA LEU A 110 3.63 -28.82 0.08
C LEU A 110 2.43 -28.80 1.05
N LYS A 111 2.28 -29.85 1.86
CA LYS A 111 1.25 -29.94 2.92
C LYS A 111 1.52 -28.93 4.03
N GLU A 112 2.76 -28.84 4.51
CA GLU A 112 3.15 -27.87 5.55
C GLU A 112 2.90 -26.43 5.08
N ILE A 113 3.30 -26.10 3.85
CA ILE A 113 3.04 -24.78 3.24
C ILE A 113 1.53 -24.51 3.15
N ASN A 114 0.74 -25.52 2.76
CA ASN A 114 -0.72 -25.38 2.72
C ASN A 114 -1.30 -25.07 4.10
N ASP A 115 -0.87 -25.80 5.13
CA ASP A 115 -1.41 -25.67 6.48
C ASP A 115 -1.03 -24.33 7.11
N GLU A 116 0.19 -23.85 6.86
CA GLU A 116 0.64 -22.52 7.29
C GLU A 116 -0.14 -21.40 6.58
N LEU A 117 -0.30 -21.47 5.26
CA LEU A 117 -1.09 -20.49 4.48
C LEU A 117 -2.57 -20.51 4.87
N PHE A 118 -3.13 -21.67 5.19
CA PHE A 118 -4.51 -21.78 5.64
C PHE A 118 -4.74 -21.05 6.98
N LEU A 119 -3.72 -21.02 7.85
CA LEU A 119 -3.78 -20.37 9.14
C LEU A 119 -3.37 -18.88 9.11
N ALA A 120 -2.71 -18.43 8.03
CA ALA A 120 -2.23 -17.06 7.88
C ALA A 120 -3.34 -15.99 7.98
N GLU A 121 -3.00 -14.86 8.59
CA GLU A 121 -3.92 -13.73 8.74
C GLU A 121 -4.24 -13.10 7.38
N GLY A 122 -5.52 -12.84 7.11
CA GLY A 122 -5.99 -12.24 5.85
C GLY A 122 -6.29 -13.22 4.72
N VAL A 123 -6.06 -14.52 4.90
CA VAL A 123 -6.45 -15.56 3.94
C VAL A 123 -7.92 -15.95 4.12
N ASP A 124 -8.69 -15.93 3.03
CA ASP A 124 -10.05 -16.48 3.01
C ASP A 124 -9.99 -18.01 2.88
N ARG A 125 -10.05 -18.69 4.03
CA ARG A 125 -9.98 -20.15 4.16
C ARG A 125 -11.01 -20.89 3.31
N ALA A 126 -12.19 -20.32 3.11
CA ALA A 126 -13.25 -20.95 2.31
C ALA A 126 -12.94 -20.94 0.80
N TRP A 127 -12.05 -20.05 0.36
CA TRP A 127 -11.67 -19.86 -1.04
C TRP A 127 -10.24 -20.27 -1.36
N MET A 128 -9.49 -20.80 -0.39
CA MET A 128 -8.17 -21.37 -0.61
C MET A 128 -8.28 -22.65 -1.44
N LYS A 129 -7.48 -22.75 -2.50
CA LYS A 129 -7.39 -23.93 -3.35
C LYS A 129 -5.96 -24.45 -3.36
N SER A 130 -5.79 -25.68 -2.91
CA SER A 130 -4.52 -26.40 -2.86
C SER A 130 -4.76 -27.89 -3.05
N LEU A 131 -3.74 -28.63 -3.45
CA LEU A 131 -3.78 -30.09 -3.59
C LEU A 131 -4.22 -30.77 -2.28
N TRP A 132 -3.78 -30.22 -1.15
CA TRP A 132 -4.08 -30.68 0.20
C TRP A 132 -5.34 -30.05 0.82
N SER A 133 -6.04 -29.16 0.09
CA SER A 133 -7.26 -28.54 0.59
C SER A 133 -8.49 -29.43 0.34
N PRO A 134 -9.46 -29.48 1.28
CA PRO A 134 -10.67 -30.30 1.12
C PRO A 134 -11.59 -29.80 0.00
N ALA A 135 -11.38 -28.56 -0.46
CA ALA A 135 -12.12 -27.93 -1.54
C ALA A 135 -11.75 -28.49 -2.93
N VAL A 136 -10.57 -29.09 -3.07
CA VAL A 136 -10.11 -29.68 -4.34
C VAL A 136 -10.49 -31.16 -4.37
N ARG A 137 -11.53 -31.45 -5.16
CA ARG A 137 -12.12 -32.78 -5.28
C ARG A 137 -12.06 -33.24 -6.73
N TRP A 138 -11.81 -34.53 -6.92
CA TRP A 138 -12.01 -35.17 -8.22
C TRP A 138 -13.44 -35.66 -8.32
N THR A 139 -13.94 -35.68 -9.54
CA THR A 139 -15.27 -36.19 -9.88
C THR A 139 -15.13 -37.04 -11.12
N GLU A 140 -15.69 -38.25 -11.08
CA GLU A 140 -15.74 -39.19 -12.20
C GLU A 140 -17.19 -39.53 -12.52
N VAL A 141 -17.46 -39.72 -13.81
CA VAL A 141 -18.76 -40.17 -14.31
C VAL A 141 -18.67 -41.65 -14.59
N THR A 142 -19.46 -42.43 -13.85
CA THR A 142 -19.57 -43.88 -13.98
C THR A 142 -20.96 -44.25 -14.49
N GLU A 143 -21.14 -45.50 -14.91
CA GLU A 143 -22.47 -46.00 -15.35
C GLU A 143 -23.52 -45.93 -14.22
N GLU A 144 -23.07 -45.99 -12.96
CA GLU A 144 -23.91 -45.94 -11.76
C GLU A 144 -24.18 -44.50 -11.28
N GLY A 145 -23.55 -43.49 -11.90
CA GLY A 145 -23.69 -42.08 -11.55
C GLY A 145 -22.36 -41.37 -11.32
N PHE A 146 -22.38 -40.33 -10.47
CA PHE A 146 -21.20 -39.55 -10.15
C PHE A 146 -20.49 -40.09 -8.91
N GLN A 147 -19.20 -40.38 -9.02
CA GLN A 147 -18.32 -40.67 -7.90
C GLN A 147 -17.34 -39.51 -7.70
N GLY A 148 -16.87 -39.30 -6.48
CA GLY A 148 -15.89 -38.25 -6.22
C GLY A 148 -15.36 -38.24 -4.80
N GLY A 149 -14.17 -37.68 -4.65
CA GLY A 149 -13.42 -37.66 -3.39
C GLY A 149 -12.48 -36.46 -3.33
N PRO A 150 -11.87 -36.17 -2.16
CA PRO A 150 -10.74 -35.26 -2.11
C PRO A 150 -9.61 -35.78 -3.00
N VAL A 151 -8.84 -34.88 -3.62
CA VAL A 151 -7.71 -35.29 -4.48
C VAL A 151 -6.61 -35.95 -3.67
N MET A 152 -6.22 -35.38 -2.52
CA MET A 152 -5.35 -36.04 -1.56
C MET A 152 -6.17 -36.71 -0.47
N PRO A 153 -5.96 -38.02 -0.22
CA PRO A 153 -6.69 -38.73 0.83
C PRO A 153 -6.04 -38.51 2.21
N ASP A 154 -6.85 -38.55 3.27
CA ASP A 154 -6.39 -38.32 4.65
C ASP A 154 -5.37 -39.36 5.13
N ASN A 155 -5.34 -40.54 4.51
CA ASN A 155 -4.45 -41.65 4.83
C ASN A 155 -3.24 -41.75 3.88
N TYR A 156 -2.91 -40.69 3.14
CA TYR A 156 -1.73 -40.68 2.29
C TYR A 156 -0.47 -40.92 3.13
N SER A 157 0.29 -41.98 2.81
CA SER A 157 1.48 -42.41 3.55
C SER A 157 2.77 -42.32 2.74
N GLY A 158 2.73 -41.80 1.52
CA GLY A 158 3.91 -41.72 0.63
C GLY A 158 4.47 -43.06 0.17
N ALA A 159 3.86 -44.18 0.58
CA ALA A 159 4.26 -45.52 0.19
C ALA A 159 3.57 -45.96 -1.12
N PRO A 160 4.27 -46.72 -2.00
CA PRO A 160 3.69 -47.27 -3.21
C PRO A 160 2.59 -48.31 -2.96
#